data_AF-A0A2M7KYW7-F1
#
_entry.id   AF-A0A2M7KYW7-F1
#
_cell.length_a   1.000
_cell.length_b   1.000
_cell.length_c   1.000
_cell.angle_alpha   90.00
_cell.angle_beta   90.00
_cell.angle_gamma   90.00
#
_symmetry.space_group_name_H-M   'P 1'
#
loop_
_entity.id
_entity.type
_entity.pdbx_description
1 polymer ?
#
loop_
_entity_poly.entity_id
_entity_poly.type
_entity_poly.pdbx_seq_one_letter_code
_entity_poly.pdbx_strand_id
1 'polypeptide(L)'
;MHVCFPQPPLAHAVFGQDAQSLQLTFKPNTATVGKHLVPNSSFEAVEDGQPKGWRFSQRNTDATFALAPDARSGERAVRFTNGTPFTPHVYGQLVLAEPLSLEPGNPYTLSCYVRSANPGPAWIGGGDGWWVRLGLKGTDGK
;
A
#
# COMPACT_ATOMS: atom_id res chain seq x y z
N MET A 1 23.89 -11.13 6.52
CA MET A 1 24.84 -11.15 7.64
C MET A 1 26.24 -11.07 7.07
N HIS A 2 26.89 -9.92 7.22
CA HIS A 2 28.35 -9.81 7.18
C HIS A 2 28.67 -8.60 8.07
N VAL A 3 29.37 -8.87 9.16
CA VAL A 3 29.73 -7.93 10.21
C VAL A 3 31.23 -7.76 10.12
N CYS A 4 31.72 -6.51 10.08
CA CYS A 4 33.14 -6.20 10.24
C CYS A 4 33.24 -4.98 11.16
N PHE A 5 33.91 -5.13 12.30
CA PHE A 5 34.22 -4.07 13.25
C PHE A 5 35.71 -3.73 13.15
N PRO A 6 36.09 -2.45 12.99
CA PRO A 6 37.40 -1.97 13.39
C PRO A 6 37.36 -1.26 14.75
N GLN A 7 38.45 -1.45 15.51
CA GLN A 7 38.72 -1.00 16.89
C GLN A 7 38.76 0.54 17.06
N PRO A 8 38.59 1.08 18.28
CA PRO A 8 38.60 2.52 18.52
C PRO A 8 40.03 3.10 18.61
N PRO A 9 40.32 4.28 18.04
CA PRO A 9 41.52 5.02 18.39
C PRO A 9 41.33 5.78 19.71
N LEU A 10 42.37 5.79 20.53
CA LEU A 10 42.50 6.56 21.79
C LEU A 10 42.26 8.06 21.51
N ALA A 11 41.23 8.62 22.16
CA ALA A 11 40.93 10.04 22.11
C ALA A 11 41.84 10.82 23.06
N HIS A 12 42.73 11.65 22.50
CA HIS A 12 43.25 12.81 23.22
C HIS A 12 42.22 13.93 23.11
N ALA A 13 41.55 14.24 24.21
CA ALA A 13 40.63 15.36 24.31
C ALA A 13 41.43 16.67 24.26
N VAL A 14 41.28 17.42 23.17
CA VAL A 14 41.54 18.86 23.15
C VAL A 14 40.20 19.54 22.97
N PHE A 15 39.66 20.08 24.07
CA PHE A 15 38.48 20.93 24.04
C PHE A 15 38.88 22.29 23.45
N GLY A 16 38.74 22.43 22.14
CA GLY A 16 38.69 23.71 21.44
C GLY A 16 37.25 23.97 21.02
N GLN A 17 36.62 24.99 21.60
CA GLN A 17 35.29 25.43 21.23
C GLN A 17 35.32 26.09 19.86
N ASP A 18 34.95 25.34 18.81
CA ASP A 18 34.51 25.91 17.53
C ASP A 18 33.45 24.98 16.95
N ALA A 19 32.19 25.19 17.33
CA ALA A 19 31.05 24.49 16.76
C ALA A 19 30.78 25.03 15.35
N GLN A 20 31.45 24.47 14.34
CA GLN A 20 31.07 24.70 12.95
C GLN A 20 29.71 24.05 12.69
N SER A 21 28.68 24.85 12.45
CA SER A 21 27.35 24.36 12.09
C SER A 21 27.40 23.69 10.71
N LEU A 22 27.21 22.36 10.65
CA LEU A 22 27.03 21.67 9.38
C LEU A 22 25.63 22.01 8.84
N GLN A 23 25.56 22.84 7.80
CA GLN A 23 24.29 23.17 7.14
C GLN A 23 23.96 22.07 6.13
N LEU A 24 23.06 21.14 6.50
CA LEU A 24 22.52 20.17 5.55
C LEU A 24 21.52 20.88 4.62
N THR A 25 21.94 21.22 3.40
CA THR A 25 21.03 21.76 2.39
C THR A 25 20.30 20.61 1.70
N PHE A 26 19.06 20.34 2.12
CA PHE A 26 18.17 19.46 1.37
C PHE A 26 17.67 20.20 0.14
N LYS A 27 18.04 19.73 -1.05
CA LYS A 27 17.34 20.07 -2.29
C LYS A 27 16.20 19.07 -2.45
N PRO A 28 14.92 19.44 -2.21
CA PRO A 28 13.82 18.54 -2.51
C PRO A 28 13.85 18.28 -4.01
N ASN A 29 14.12 17.03 -4.39
CA ASN A 29 13.89 16.63 -5.77
C ASN A 29 12.38 16.54 -5.94
N THR A 30 11.77 17.57 -6.50
CA THR A 30 10.33 17.60 -6.78
C THR A 30 10.05 16.66 -7.94
N ALA A 31 9.92 15.37 -7.65
CA ALA A 31 9.36 14.43 -8.61
C ALA A 31 7.92 14.87 -8.93
N THR A 32 7.61 15.04 -10.21
CA THR A 32 6.24 15.27 -10.65
C THR A 32 5.43 14.00 -10.35
N VAL A 33 4.68 14.01 -9.27
CA VAL A 33 3.78 12.89 -8.93
C VAL A 33 2.59 12.98 -9.88
N GLY A 34 2.37 11.92 -10.66
CA GLY A 34 1.19 11.81 -11.50
C GLY A 34 -0.09 11.93 -10.67
N LYS A 35 -1.14 12.52 -11.24
CA LYS A 35 -2.45 12.64 -10.59
C LYS A 35 -2.95 11.25 -10.19
N HIS A 36 -3.36 11.09 -8.92
CA HIS A 36 -4.07 9.89 -8.48
C HIS A 36 -5.41 9.80 -9.20
N LEU A 37 -5.62 8.72 -9.96
CA LEU A 37 -6.83 8.52 -10.74
C LEU A 37 -7.94 7.84 -9.93
N VAL A 38 -7.56 7.04 -8.93
CA VAL A 38 -8.49 6.29 -8.08
C VAL A 38 -9.15 7.23 -7.06
N PRO A 39 -10.47 7.49 -7.17
CA PRO A 39 -11.15 8.35 -6.23
C PRO A 39 -11.19 7.70 -4.85
N ASN A 40 -11.04 8.50 -3.80
CA ASN A 40 -11.09 8.04 -2.41
C ASN A 40 -10.18 6.82 -2.14
N SER A 41 -8.96 6.83 -2.71
CA SER A 41 -7.99 5.74 -2.56
C SER A 41 -7.40 5.61 -1.15
N SER A 42 -7.57 6.64 -0.31
CA SER A 42 -7.26 6.60 1.12
C SER A 42 -8.38 5.99 1.97
N PHE A 43 -9.59 5.82 1.40
CA PHE A 43 -10.79 5.32 2.07
C PHE A 43 -11.35 6.21 3.20
N GLU A 44 -10.85 7.42 3.36
CA GLU A 44 -11.24 8.31 4.47
C GLU A 44 -12.65 8.89 4.34
N ALA A 45 -13.11 9.13 3.10
CA ALA A 45 -14.48 9.58 2.87
C ALA A 45 -15.43 8.37 2.94
N VAL A 46 -16.42 8.41 3.84
CA VAL A 46 -17.36 7.30 4.09
C VAL A 46 -18.79 7.79 3.91
N GLU A 47 -19.60 6.97 3.25
CA GLU A 47 -21.03 7.17 3.00
C GLU A 47 -21.73 5.83 3.18
N ASP A 48 -22.80 5.77 3.97
CA ASP A 48 -23.56 4.54 4.27
C ASP A 48 -22.70 3.35 4.73
N GLY A 49 -21.66 3.63 5.54
CA GLY A 49 -20.76 2.62 6.09
C GLY A 49 -19.73 2.06 5.10
N GLN A 50 -19.63 2.61 3.89
CA GLN A 50 -18.66 2.22 2.87
C GLN A 50 -17.81 3.41 2.41
N PRO A 51 -16.59 3.19 1.89
CA PRO A 51 -15.81 4.26 1.30
C PRO A 51 -16.60 4.83 0.13
N LYS A 52 -16.81 6.15 0.13
CA LYS A 52 -17.54 6.84 -0.93
C LYS A 52 -16.99 6.46 -2.31
N GLY A 53 -17.86 6.05 -3.22
CA GLY A 53 -17.51 5.60 -4.57
C GLY A 53 -17.06 4.14 -4.69
N TRP A 54 -16.97 3.41 -3.58
CA TRP A 54 -16.67 1.97 -3.56
C TRP A 54 -17.91 1.18 -3.14
N ARG A 55 -18.05 -0.02 -3.70
CA ARG A 55 -19.17 -0.93 -3.40
C ARG A 55 -18.66 -2.31 -3.07
N PHE A 56 -18.99 -2.76 -1.87
CA PHE A 56 -18.77 -4.12 -1.45
C PHE A 56 -19.94 -5.02 -1.88
N SER A 57 -19.62 -6.22 -2.31
CA SER A 57 -20.58 -7.30 -2.49
C SER A 57 -19.94 -8.61 -2.07
N GLN A 58 -20.57 -9.27 -1.09
CA GLN A 58 -20.19 -10.61 -0.65
C GLN A 58 -20.36 -11.67 -1.78
N ARG A 59 -21.27 -11.41 -2.73
CA ARG A 59 -21.65 -12.34 -3.81
C ARG A 59 -21.95 -13.75 -3.27
N ASN A 60 -21.34 -14.79 -3.84
CA ASN A 60 -21.56 -16.20 -3.54
C ASN A 60 -20.50 -16.76 -2.55
N THR A 61 -20.04 -15.93 -1.61
CA THR A 61 -19.00 -16.29 -0.62
C THR A 61 -19.44 -15.93 0.79
N ASP A 62 -18.59 -16.20 1.78
CA ASP A 62 -18.67 -15.70 3.16
C ASP A 62 -17.77 -14.46 3.37
N ALA A 63 -17.38 -13.76 2.29
CA ALA A 63 -16.50 -12.62 2.39
C ALA A 63 -17.09 -11.52 3.27
N THR A 64 -16.24 -10.89 4.08
CA THR A 64 -16.61 -9.75 4.92
C THR A 64 -15.82 -8.50 4.53
N PHE A 65 -16.40 -7.35 4.84
CA PHE A 65 -15.82 -6.03 4.66
C PHE A 65 -15.92 -5.26 5.97
N ALA A 66 -14.86 -4.56 6.34
CA ALA A 66 -14.86 -3.61 7.44
C ALA A 66 -13.93 -2.42 7.16
N LEU A 67 -14.31 -1.26 7.71
CA LEU A 67 -13.39 -0.14 7.89
C LEU A 67 -12.62 -0.37 9.20
N ALA A 68 -11.29 -0.41 9.10
CA ALA A 68 -10.42 -0.77 10.22
C ALA A 68 -9.46 0.37 10.55
N PRO A 69 -9.18 0.65 11.84
CA PRO A 69 -8.39 1.80 12.26
C PRO A 69 -6.87 1.63 12.08
N ASP A 70 -6.42 0.43 11.76
CA ASP A 70 -5.01 0.05 11.59
C ASP A 70 -4.48 0.44 10.21
N ALA A 71 -4.75 1.66 9.77
CA ALA A 71 -4.35 2.16 8.46
C ALA A 71 -2.83 2.34 8.34
N ARG A 72 -2.30 2.18 7.11
CA ARG A 72 -0.91 2.58 6.80
C ARG A 72 -0.72 4.09 6.90
N SER A 73 -1.78 4.84 6.61
CA SER A 73 -1.82 6.30 6.68
C SER A 73 -3.28 6.73 6.83
N GLY A 74 -3.54 7.84 7.51
CA GLY A 74 -4.90 8.28 7.79
C GLY A 74 -5.49 7.54 8.99
N GLU A 75 -6.82 7.57 9.10
CA GLU A 75 -7.55 6.98 10.22
C GLU A 75 -8.05 5.57 9.91
N ARG A 76 -8.17 5.20 8.63
CA ARG A 76 -8.81 3.95 8.26
C ARG A 76 -8.20 3.26 7.04
N ALA A 77 -8.28 1.95 7.05
CA ALA A 77 -8.05 1.09 5.90
C ALA A 77 -9.26 0.19 5.69
N VAL A 78 -9.35 -0.37 4.49
CA VAL A 78 -10.31 -1.43 4.24
C VAL A 78 -9.71 -2.77 4.64
N ARG A 79 -10.48 -3.56 5.37
CA ARG A 79 -10.18 -4.95 5.70
C ARG A 79 -11.16 -5.89 4.99
N PHE A 80 -10.61 -6.92 4.35
CA PHE A 80 -11.36 -8.03 3.77
C PHE A 80 -10.97 -9.34 4.41
N THR A 81 -11.95 -10.22 4.59
CA THR A 81 -11.72 -11.63 4.88
C THR A 81 -12.61 -12.47 3.96
N ASN A 82 -12.21 -13.69 3.67
CA ASN A 82 -13.01 -14.66 2.91
C ASN A 82 -12.54 -16.07 3.33
N GLY A 83 -13.45 -16.85 3.91
CA GLY A 83 -13.20 -18.23 4.32
C GLY A 83 -13.54 -19.25 3.23
N THR A 84 -14.24 -18.80 2.18
CA THR A 84 -14.68 -19.66 1.07
C THR A 84 -13.47 -20.20 0.30
N PRO A 85 -13.37 -21.52 0.07
CA PRO A 85 -12.26 -22.12 -0.67
C PRO A 85 -12.13 -21.58 -2.10
N PHE A 86 -10.89 -21.44 -2.57
CA PHE A 86 -10.60 -20.95 -3.92
C PHE A 86 -11.24 -21.84 -5.00
N THR A 87 -12.25 -21.28 -5.69
CA THR A 87 -13.06 -21.99 -6.70
C THR A 87 -13.38 -21.04 -7.86
N PRO A 88 -13.39 -21.50 -9.12
CA PRO A 88 -13.77 -20.66 -10.26
C PRO A 88 -15.13 -19.98 -10.07
N HIS A 89 -15.20 -18.69 -10.41
CA HIS A 89 -16.42 -17.86 -10.31
C HIS A 89 -17.01 -17.68 -8.89
N VAL A 90 -16.31 -18.10 -7.85
CA VAL A 90 -16.71 -17.95 -6.45
C VAL A 90 -15.80 -16.90 -5.79
N TYR A 91 -16.31 -15.68 -5.64
CA TYR A 91 -15.55 -14.55 -5.09
C TYR A 91 -16.47 -13.44 -4.58
N GLY A 92 -16.12 -12.84 -3.44
CA GLY A 92 -16.59 -11.52 -3.04
C GLY A 92 -15.81 -10.42 -3.76
N GLN A 93 -16.33 -9.19 -3.77
CA GLN A 93 -15.69 -8.08 -4.47
C GLN A 93 -15.88 -6.75 -3.74
N LEU A 94 -14.85 -5.90 -3.83
CA LEU A 94 -14.96 -4.47 -3.62
C LEU A 94 -14.55 -3.79 -4.93
N VAL A 95 -15.47 -3.03 -5.49
CA VAL A 95 -15.29 -2.39 -6.80
C VAL A 95 -15.51 -0.89 -6.67
N LEU A 96 -14.81 -0.12 -7.50
CA LEU A 96 -15.25 1.24 -7.76
C LEU A 96 -16.62 1.19 -8.43
N ALA A 97 -17.56 1.98 -7.91
CA ALA A 97 -18.92 2.05 -8.43
C ALA A 97 -18.94 2.61 -9.85
N GLU A 98 -18.08 3.59 -10.11
CA GLU A 98 -17.89 4.22 -11.41
C GLU A 98 -16.57 3.75 -12.04
N PRO A 99 -16.57 3.37 -13.32
CA PRO A 99 -15.35 2.95 -13.99
C PRO A 99 -14.36 4.11 -14.13
N LEU A 100 -13.07 3.78 -14.07
CA LEU A 100 -12.00 4.72 -14.35
C LEU A 100 -11.86 4.91 -15.87
N SER A 101 -11.98 6.15 -16.34
CA SER A 101 -11.63 6.50 -17.72
C SER A 101 -10.11 6.49 -17.89
N LEU A 102 -9.62 5.49 -18.63
CA LEU A 102 -8.22 5.36 -19.00
C LEU A 102 -8.08 5.49 -20.52
N GLU A 103 -6.95 6.03 -20.96
CA GLU A 103 -6.62 6.16 -22.38
C GLU A 103 -5.94 4.88 -22.88
N PRO A 104 -6.43 4.26 -23.97
CA PRO A 104 -5.78 3.10 -24.55
C PRO A 104 -4.33 3.37 -24.94
N GLY A 105 -3.43 2.42 -24.68
CA GLY A 105 -2.00 2.53 -25.01
C GLY A 105 -1.19 3.46 -24.09
N ASN A 106 -1.82 4.15 -23.13
CA ASN A 106 -1.12 4.98 -22.18
C ASN A 106 -0.67 4.15 -20.95
N PRO A 107 0.63 4.16 -20.57
CA PRO A 107 1.08 3.44 -19.39
C PRO A 107 0.62 4.13 -18.10
N TYR A 108 0.16 3.32 -17.14
CA TYR A 108 -0.23 3.77 -15.81
C TYR A 108 0.55 3.00 -14.73
N THR A 109 0.77 3.65 -13.59
CA THR A 109 1.33 2.99 -12.40
C THR A 109 0.20 2.56 -11.48
N LEU A 110 0.12 1.27 -11.19
CA LEU A 110 -0.72 0.72 -10.14
C LEU A 110 0.13 0.49 -8.89
N SER A 111 -0.31 1.05 -7.76
CA SER A 111 0.35 0.87 -6.46
C SER A 111 -0.68 0.81 -5.35
N CYS A 112 -0.45 -0.03 -4.34
CA CYS A 112 -1.20 -0.01 -3.11
C CYS A 112 -0.34 -0.54 -1.95
N TYR A 113 -0.81 -0.28 -0.73
CA TYR A 113 -0.26 -0.87 0.48
C TYR A 113 -1.21 -1.96 0.97
N VAL A 114 -0.67 -3.15 1.18
CA VAL A 114 -1.45 -4.31 1.64
C VAL A 114 -0.72 -4.93 2.81
N ARG A 115 -1.49 -5.25 3.86
CA ARG A 115 -1.04 -5.99 5.04
C ARG A 115 -1.83 -7.29 5.11
N SER A 116 -1.14 -8.41 5.30
CA SER A 116 -1.78 -9.70 5.53
C SER A 116 -0.85 -10.65 6.27
N ALA A 117 -1.36 -11.36 7.27
CA ALA A 117 -0.59 -12.42 7.93
C ALA A 117 -0.48 -13.67 7.02
N ASN A 118 -1.56 -14.01 6.31
CA ASN A 118 -1.61 -15.14 5.39
C ASN A 118 -2.39 -14.72 4.13
N PRO A 119 -1.72 -14.25 3.07
CA PRO A 119 -2.40 -13.72 1.89
C PRO A 119 -3.01 -14.82 1.01
N GLY A 120 -2.65 -16.09 1.19
CA GLY A 120 -3.04 -17.16 0.26
C GLY A 120 -2.63 -16.84 -1.20
N PRO A 121 -3.37 -17.32 -2.21
CA PRO A 121 -3.10 -17.03 -3.61
C PRO A 121 -3.61 -15.63 -4.02
N ALA A 122 -3.08 -14.57 -3.41
CA ALA A 122 -3.45 -13.19 -3.70
C ALA A 122 -2.36 -12.44 -4.46
N TRP A 123 -2.77 -11.50 -5.32
CA TRP A 123 -1.87 -10.68 -6.13
C TRP A 123 -2.50 -9.32 -6.47
N ILE A 124 -1.66 -8.35 -6.79
CA ILE A 124 -2.04 -7.04 -7.35
C ILE A 124 -1.56 -7.01 -8.80
N GLY A 125 -2.38 -6.53 -9.72
CA GLY A 125 -1.97 -6.46 -11.12
C GLY A 125 -3.10 -6.24 -12.09
N GLY A 126 -2.87 -6.62 -13.34
CA GLY A 126 -3.78 -6.39 -14.46
C GLY A 126 -3.04 -6.52 -15.80
N GLY A 127 -3.27 -5.56 -16.69
CA GLY A 127 -2.69 -5.55 -18.02
C GLY A 127 -3.40 -6.48 -18.99
N ASP A 128 -2.93 -6.47 -20.24
CA ASP A 128 -3.49 -7.32 -21.29
C ASP A 128 -3.43 -8.79 -20.88
N GLY A 129 -4.52 -9.53 -21.12
CA GLY A 129 -4.66 -10.94 -20.73
C GLY A 129 -4.50 -11.26 -19.24
N TRP A 130 -4.49 -10.26 -18.34
CA TRP A 130 -4.20 -10.45 -16.90
C TRP A 130 -2.81 -11.03 -16.59
N TRP A 131 -1.83 -10.71 -17.44
CA TRP A 131 -0.47 -11.26 -17.34
C TRP A 131 0.40 -10.59 -16.27
N VAL A 132 0.11 -9.35 -15.87
CA VAL A 132 0.86 -8.68 -14.80
C VAL A 132 0.28 -9.11 -13.46
N ARG A 133 1.02 -9.89 -12.68
CA ARG A 133 0.61 -10.35 -11.35
C ARG A 133 1.76 -10.22 -10.35
N LEU A 134 1.62 -9.30 -9.41
CA LEU A 134 2.54 -9.15 -8.28
C LEU A 134 1.93 -9.87 -7.08
N GLY A 135 2.44 -11.07 -6.78
CA GLY A 135 1.99 -11.87 -5.64
C GLY A 135 2.17 -11.15 -4.32
N LEU A 136 1.16 -11.24 -3.44
CA LEU A 136 1.23 -10.71 -2.10
C LEU A 136 2.04 -11.65 -1.21
N LYS A 137 3.01 -11.09 -0.50
CA LYS A 137 3.74 -11.80 0.55
C LYS A 137 3.05 -11.56 1.89
N GLY A 138 3.13 -12.55 2.79
CA GLY A 138 2.76 -12.35 4.17
C GLY A 138 3.64 -11.26 4.79
N THR A 139 3.03 -10.37 5.54
CA THR A 139 3.70 -9.30 6.29
C THR A 139 3.71 -9.60 7.80
N ASP A 140 3.24 -10.78 8.22
CA ASP A 140 3.08 -11.18 9.62
C ASP A 140 2.25 -10.19 10.45
N GLY A 141 1.35 -9.44 9.79
CA GLY A 141 0.55 -8.40 10.44
C GLY A 141 1.31 -7.12 10.78
N LYS A 142 2.51 -6.93 10.20
CA LYS A 142 3.31 -5.71 10.31
C LYS A 142 3.18 -4.87 9.06
#